data_AF-A0A2D6ILN6-F1
#
_entry.id   AF-A0A2D6ILN6-F1
#
_cell.length_a   1.000
_cell.length_b   1.000
_cell.length_c   1.000
_cell.angle_alpha   90.00
_cell.angle_beta   90.00
_cell.angle_gamma   90.00
#
_symmetry.space_group_name_H-M   'P 1'
#
loop_
_entity.id
_entity.type
_entity.pdbx_description
1 polymer ?
#
loop_
_entity_poly.entity_id
_entity_poly.type
_entity_poly.pdbx_seq_one_letter_code
_entity_poly.pdbx_strand_id
1 'polypeptide(L)' 'MEDMLFKGIGVIGLVLITIGIIVGRRKTQSFLFIIGGLCLGAYSIYIRDVIFIILQIVFTLVAIYEFIKLQFGAHKK' A
#
# COMPACT_ATOMS: atom_id res chain seq x y z
N MET A 1 -17.09 -17.04 8.07
CA MET A 1 -16.64 -15.98 9.03
C MET A 1 -15.28 -15.44 8.61
N GLU A 2 -14.35 -16.29 8.20
CA GLU A 2 -13.04 -15.88 7.68
C GLU A 2 -13.15 -14.95 6.47
N ASP A 3 -14.13 -15.17 5.58
CA ASP A 3 -14.33 -14.34 4.37
C ASP A 3 -14.70 -12.89 4.69
N MET A 4 -15.39 -12.63 5.81
CA MET A 4 -15.72 -11.27 6.26
C MET A 4 -14.49 -10.54 6.81
N LEU A 5 -13.58 -11.25 7.47
CA LEU A 5 -12.34 -10.69 7.98
C LEU A 5 -11.40 -10.30 6.83
N PHE A 6 -11.23 -11.17 5.83
CA PHE A 6 -10.42 -10.86 4.66
C PHE A 6 -10.99 -9.70 3.84
N LYS A 7 -12.32 -9.66 3.63
CA LYS A 7 -12.97 -8.51 3.00
C LYS A 7 -12.75 -7.23 3.79
N GLY A 8 -12.84 -7.29 5.13
CA GLY A 8 -12.54 -6.15 6.01
C GLY A 8 -11.11 -5.64 5.83
N ILE A 9 -10.12 -6.53 5.79
CA ILE A 9 -8.71 -6.19 5.55
C ILE A 9 -8.53 -5.52 4.17
N GLY A 10 -9.21 -6.04 3.14
CA GLY A 10 -9.21 -5.44 1.80
C GLY A 10 -9.77 -4.03 1.80
N VAL A 11 -10.93 -3.81 2.43
CA VAL A 11 -11.56 -2.47 2.54
C VAL A 11 -10.66 -1.51 3.31
N ILE A 12 -10.06 -1.96 4.43
CA ILE A 12 -9.12 -1.15 5.22
C ILE A 12 -7.90 -0.77 4.35
N GLY A 13 -7.35 -1.73 3.61
CA GLY A 13 -6.23 -1.49 2.69
C GLY A 13 -6.55 -0.47 1.61
N LEU A 14 -7.75 -0.55 1.01
CA LEU A 14 -8.22 0.41 0.03
C LEU A 14 -8.35 1.82 0.62
N VAL A 15 -9.00 1.93 1.79
CA VAL A 15 -9.19 3.21 2.49
C VAL A 15 -7.84 3.84 2.87
N LEU A 16 -6.88 3.05 3.35
CA LEU A 16 -5.52 3.51 3.64
C LEU A 16 -4.83 4.11 2.41
N ILE A 17 -4.93 3.44 1.26
CA ILE A 17 -4.38 3.95 -0.01
C ILE A 17 -5.08 5.26 -0.40
N THR A 18 -6.42 5.32 -0.33
CA THR A 18 -7.17 6.54 -0.65
C THR A 18 -6.77 7.70 0.26
N ILE A 19 -6.63 7.47 1.57
CA ILE A 19 -6.15 8.48 2.52
C ILE A 19 -4.72 8.89 2.17
N GLY A 20 -3.85 7.94 1.79
CA GLY A 20 -2.50 8.22 1.33
C GLY A 20 -2.45 9.18 0.14
N ILE A 21 -3.37 9.04 -0.83
CA ILE A 21 -3.47 9.94 -2.00
C ILE A 21 -3.87 11.36 -1.57
N ILE A 22 -4.77 11.48 -0.60
CA ILE A 22 -5.26 12.77 -0.12
C ILE A 22 -4.22 13.47 0.78
N VAL A 23 -3.46 12.69 1.55
CA VAL A 23 -2.39 13.21 2.42
C VAL A 23 -1.25 13.74 1.57
N GLY A 24 -1.22 15.05 1.34
CA GLY A 24 -0.16 15.73 0.57
C GLY A 24 1.24 15.71 1.21
N ARG A 25 1.43 15.01 2.35
CA ARG A 25 2.75 14.81 2.96
C ARG A 25 3.40 13.54 2.44
N ARG A 26 4.39 13.69 1.56
CA ARG A 26 5.10 12.59 0.88
C ARG A 26 5.54 11.44 1.80
N LYS A 27 6.12 11.73 2.97
CA LYS A 27 6.55 10.67 3.92
C LYS A 27 5.38 9.84 4.45
N THR A 28 4.29 10.51 4.84
CA THR A 28 3.08 9.87 5.37
C THR A 28 2.34 9.13 4.27
N GLN A 29 2.27 9.71 3.07
CA GLN A 29 1.71 9.09 1.87
C GLN A 29 2.41 7.76 1.55
N SER A 30 3.75 7.76 1.42
CA SER A 30 4.49 6.52 1.12
C SER A 30 4.29 5.46 2.22
N PHE A 31 4.25 5.87 3.49
CA PHE A 31 3.97 4.94 4.60
C PHE A 31 2.56 4.33 4.51
N LEU A 32 1.54 5.16 4.26
CA LEU A 32 0.15 4.72 4.05
C LEU A 32 0.03 3.78 2.85
N PHE A 33 0.75 4.06 1.75
CA PHE A 33 0.78 3.22 0.57
C PHE A 33 1.44 1.86 0.82
N ILE A 34 2.49 1.79 1.65
CA ILE A 34 3.11 0.51 2.01
C ILE A 34 2.14 -0.33 2.85
N ILE A 35 1.53 0.25 3.89
CA ILE A 35 0.62 -0.48 4.78
C ILE A 35 -0.66 -0.88 4.04
N GLY A 36 -1.28 0.05 3.31
CA GLY A 36 -2.46 -0.24 2.50
C GLY A 36 -2.15 -1.22 1.37
N GLY A 37 -0.96 -1.09 0.77
CA GLY A 37 -0.35 -2.00 -0.19
C GLY A 37 -0.37 -3.45 0.30
N LEU A 38 0.24 -3.68 1.47
CA LEU A 38 0.34 -4.99 2.11
C LEU A 38 -1.03 -5.57 2.52
N CYS A 39 -1.92 -4.76 3.10
CA CYS A 39 -3.27 -5.21 3.48
C CYS A 39 -4.08 -5.67 2.26
N LEU A 40 -4.16 -4.82 1.23
CA LEU A 40 -4.92 -5.12 0.03
C LEU A 40 -4.23 -6.22 -0.81
N GLY A 41 -2.91 -6.37 -0.70
CA GLY A 41 -2.15 -7.47 -1.29
C GLY A 41 -2.45 -8.82 -0.65
N ALA A 42 -2.54 -8.87 0.67
CA ALA A 42 -2.98 -10.07 1.40
C ALA A 42 -4.41 -10.47 0.98
N TYR A 43 -5.31 -9.50 0.80
CA TYR A 43 -6.64 -9.75 0.26
C TYR A 43 -6.62 -10.26 -1.19
N SER A 44 -5.72 -9.73 -2.01
CA SER A 44 -5.58 -10.13 -3.43
C SER A 44 -5.07 -11.56 -3.58
N ILE A 45 -4.17 -11.98 -2.70
CA ILE A 45 -3.71 -13.38 -2.61
C ILE A 45 -4.87 -14.29 -2.19
N TYR A 46 -5.69 -13.84 -1.24
CA TYR A 46 -6.85 -14.60 -0.77
C TYR A 46 -7.91 -14.79 -1.88
N ILE A 47 -8.22 -13.76 -2.67
CA ILE A 47 -9.14 -13.88 -3.82
C ILE A 47 -8.48 -14.55 -5.05
N ARG A 48 -7.18 -14.84 -4.97
CA ARG A 48 -6.34 -15.45 -6.03
C ARG A 48 -6.36 -14.68 -7.35
N ASP A 49 -6.49 -13.36 -7.28
CA ASP A 49 -6.45 -12.49 -8.46
C ASP A 49 -5.01 -12.16 -8.83
N VAL A 50 -4.49 -12.82 -9.87
CA VAL A 50 -3.11 -12.68 -10.32
C VAL A 50 -2.80 -11.25 -10.77
N ILE A 51 -3.73 -10.57 -11.45
CA ILE A 51 -3.51 -9.21 -11.95
C ILE A 51 -3.36 -8.26 -10.76
N PHE A 52 -4.27 -8.37 -9.80
CA PHE A 52 -4.26 -7.52 -8.62
C PHE A 52 -3.05 -7.80 -7.72
N ILE A 53 -2.62 -9.06 -7.58
CA ILE A 53 -1.40 -9.42 -6.85
C ILE A 53 -0.17 -8.77 -7.48
N ILE A 54 0.01 -8.86 -8.81
CA ILE A 54 1.15 -8.27 -9.51
C ILE A 54 1.12 -6.75 -9.35
N LEU A 55 -0.03 -6.13 -9.58
CA LEU A 55 -0.21 -4.70 -9.39
C LEU A 55 0.20 -4.28 -7.97
N GLN A 56 -0.19 -5.06 -6.97
CA GLN A 56 0.10 -4.74 -5.58
C GLN A 56 1.57 -4.91 -5.20
N ILE A 57 2.24 -5.92 -5.76
CA ILE A 57 3.70 -6.09 -5.61
C ILE A 57 4.42 -4.87 -6.20
N VAL A 58 4.11 -4.49 -7.44
CA VAL A 58 4.75 -3.36 -8.12
C VAL A 58 4.46 -2.05 -7.37
N PHE A 59 3.20 -1.82 -7.00
CA PHE A 59 2.79 -0.64 -6.24
C PHE A 59 3.53 -0.53 -4.90
N THR A 60 3.59 -1.63 -4.15
CA THR A 60 4.27 -1.66 -2.84
C THR A 60 5.77 -1.42 -2.99
N LEU A 61 6.43 -2.00 -4.01
CA LEU A 61 7.84 -1.77 -4.29
C LEU A 61 8.14 -0.30 -4.61
N VAL A 62 7.30 0.34 -5.43
CA VAL A 62 7.44 1.77 -5.74
C VAL A 62 7.26 2.62 -4.48
N ALA A 63 6.27 2.32 -3.65
CA ALA A 63 6.04 3.03 -2.40
C ALA A 63 7.22 2.88 -1.42
N ILE A 64 7.83 1.68 -1.33
CA ILE A 64 9.05 1.43 -0.54
C ILE A 64 10.22 2.26 -1.10
N TYR A 65 10.43 2.25 -2.42
CA TYR A 65 11.49 3.02 -3.05
C TYR A 65 11.33 4.52 -2.78
N GLU A 66 10.13 5.07 -2.93
CA GLU A 66 9.85 6.47 -2.59
C GLU A 66 10.09 6.76 -1.11
N PHE A 67 9.66 5.86 -0.21
CA PHE A 67 9.91 6.02 1.22
C PHE A 67 11.41 6.07 1.54
N ILE A 68 12.20 5.13 1.01
CA ILE A 68 13.67 5.11 1.18
C ILE A 68 14.29 6.38 0.60
N LYS A 69 13.87 6.81 -0.59
CA LYS A 69 14.34 8.05 -1.21
C LYS A 69 14.02 9.28 -0.37
N LEU A 70 12.86 9.34 0.27
CA LEU A 70 12.48 10.44 1.16
C LEU A 70 13.19 10.41 2.52
N GLN A 71 13.63 9.23 2.98
CA GLN A 71 14.41 9.10 4.21
C GLN A 71 15.90 9.41 3.98
N PHE A 72 16.51 8.89 2.91
CA PHE A 72 17.94 9.02 2.63
C PHE A 72 18.30 10.17 1.67
N GLY A 73 17.37 10.61 0.83
CA GLY A 73 17.55 11.74 -0.10
C GLY A 73 17.48 13.12 0.55
N ALA A 74 17.37 13.21 1.88
CA ALA A 74 17.40 14.46 2.63
C ALA A 74 18.78 15.16 2.67
N HIS A 75 19.76 14.69 1.88
CA HIS A 75 21.10 15.30 1.79
C HIS A 75 21.49 15.74 0.37
N LYS A 76 20.53 16.28 -0.39
CA LYS A 76 20.80 17.17 -1.52
C LYS A 76 19.85 18.38 -1.49
N LYS A 77 20.07 19.26 -0.53
CA LYS A 77 19.81 20.69 -0.69
C LYS A 77 20.98 21.44 -0.07
#